data_AF-A0A2E2EB31-F1
#
_entry.id   AF-A0A2E2EB31-F1
#
_cell.length_a   1.000
_cell.length_b   1.000
_cell.length_c   1.000
_cell.angle_alpha   90.00
_cell.angle_beta   90.00
_cell.angle_gamma   90.00
#
_symmetry.space_group_name_H-M   'P 1'
#
loop_
_entity.id
_entity.type
_entity.pdbx_description
1 polymer ?
#
loop_
_entity_poly.entity_id
_entity_poly.type
_entity_poly.pdbx_seq_one_letter_code
_entity_poly.pdbx_strand_id
1 'polypeptide(L)'
;MSRFCIDFIAKELTEVGYTQFMTQIYPIIKFILLQSLWFILVLYGNNLGSLSFVVGLLCYILNFYWIRKVISLGHYLFCAFSFLLYGFIQDFGASKLELIDYSTSYPPSWLGALFLVFLCYYGDIFDYLSRLSLPVQALLGFWGGGFAYYSGAQLAELTILSPLYYLYIALGWSVFFPLSLRIFYKGLGFHLLLDASIYYSFDRRGFLRHKKKFPPELLEFNSNSYCLITGGSSGIGKALGESLKGKLGVIITGRNETKGFRAAKEINAQFKKLDMENWQEIESFVQRLPVLDYLVLNAGAMPDKLLKHDSGIESQMASQLFGHYYLLKSIVLRNKLAAKARVIWVTSGGMYLAPLDLKKVMADKIKKYDKMATYANVKRAQVDLLEFFAQEFSDYSVVAMHPGWVDTPALSGAMEDFYKSLGQNLRTPQEGADTIYWLMGSKNLPQSGKLYFDRARVRKHYFPHTFLFNDKAESLYKLLQTYKPNL
;
A
#
# COMPACT_ATOMS: atom_id res chain seq x y z
N MET A 1 4.35 44.44 35.62
CA MET A 1 5.22 43.67 34.70
C MET A 1 5.89 42.53 35.48
N SER A 2 5.09 41.72 36.16
CA SER A 2 5.51 40.83 37.25
C SER A 2 4.88 39.45 37.04
N ARG A 3 5.63 38.40 37.41
CA ARG A 3 5.35 36.96 37.18
C ARG A 3 5.31 36.49 35.72
N PHE A 4 4.53 37.11 34.84
CA PHE A 4 4.36 36.60 33.46
C PHE A 4 5.66 36.59 32.63
N CYS A 5 6.48 37.65 32.73
CA CYS A 5 7.80 37.68 32.08
C CYS A 5 8.80 36.70 32.71
N ILE A 6 8.72 36.44 34.01
CA ILE A 6 9.64 35.51 34.70
C ILE A 6 9.27 34.07 34.36
N ASP A 7 7.98 33.73 34.32
CA ASP A 7 7.51 32.39 33.94
C ASP A 7 7.74 32.11 32.46
N PHE A 8 7.61 33.13 31.59
CA PHE A 8 7.94 33.03 30.16
C PHE A 8 9.46 32.82 29.95
N ILE A 9 10.30 33.61 30.61
CA ILE A 9 11.76 33.48 30.53
C ILE A 9 12.23 32.16 31.18
N ALA A 10 11.64 31.72 32.28
CA ALA A 10 11.96 30.43 32.90
C ALA A 10 11.55 29.25 32.01
N LYS A 11 10.41 29.35 31.30
CA LYS A 11 9.94 28.36 30.35
C LYS A 11 10.78 28.34 29.06
N GLU A 12 11.16 29.50 28.53
CA GLU A 12 12.11 29.60 27.42
C GLU A 12 13.50 29.10 27.81
N LEU A 13 14.03 29.46 28.99
CA LEU A 13 15.33 28.97 29.46
C LEU A 13 15.32 27.47 29.74
N THR A 14 14.20 26.90 30.21
CA THR A 14 14.05 25.44 30.36
C THR A 14 13.86 24.74 29.03
N GLU A 15 13.14 25.30 28.06
CA GLU A 15 13.03 24.75 26.70
C GLU A 15 14.34 24.88 25.92
N VAL A 16 15.06 26.00 26.04
CA VAL A 16 16.38 26.21 25.43
C VAL A 16 17.40 25.29 26.09
N GLY A 17 17.41 25.19 27.42
CA GLY A 17 18.28 24.26 28.16
C GLY A 17 17.99 22.79 27.85
N TYR A 18 16.71 22.42 27.75
CA TYR A 18 16.29 21.09 27.30
C TYR A 18 16.71 20.82 25.86
N THR A 19 16.52 21.78 24.95
CA THR A 19 16.90 21.65 23.54
C THR A 19 18.42 21.52 23.40
N GLN A 20 19.19 22.33 24.12
CA GLN A 20 20.65 22.26 24.14
C GLN A 20 21.14 20.93 24.73
N PHE A 21 20.55 20.48 25.84
CA PHE A 21 20.87 19.18 26.42
C PHE A 21 20.60 18.04 25.44
N MET A 22 19.43 18.02 24.80
CA MET A 22 19.03 16.98 23.86
C MET A 22 19.85 16.99 22.56
N THR A 23 20.35 18.15 22.12
CA THR A 23 21.07 18.28 20.84
C THR A 23 22.60 18.21 20.98
N GLN A 24 23.17 18.60 22.12
CA GLN A 24 24.63 18.69 22.29
C GLN A 24 25.19 17.72 23.33
N ILE A 25 24.52 17.54 24.47
CA ILE A 25 25.06 16.78 25.61
C ILE A 25 24.62 15.31 25.55
N TYR A 26 23.33 15.07 25.27
CA TYR A 26 22.74 13.74 25.23
C TYR A 26 23.45 12.78 24.26
N PRO A 27 23.77 13.16 22.99
CA PRO A 27 24.46 12.27 22.07
C PRO A 27 25.85 11.85 22.58
N ILE A 28 26.55 12.73 23.30
CA ILE A 28 27.87 12.44 23.88
C ILE A 28 27.73 11.44 25.03
N ILE A 29 26.81 11.67 25.96
CA ILE A 29 26.56 10.74 27.07
C ILE A 29 26.15 9.37 26.52
N LYS A 30 25.21 9.34 25.57
CA LYS A 30 24.76 8.11 24.93
C LYS A 30 25.91 7.38 24.24
N PHE A 31 26.76 8.10 23.51
CA PHE A 31 27.94 7.53 22.88
C PHE A 31 28.86 6.87 23.92
N ILE A 32 29.19 7.55 25.01
CA ILE A 32 30.05 7.01 26.09
C ILE A 32 29.43 5.74 26.70
N LEU A 33 28.12 5.74 26.96
CA LEU A 33 27.42 4.58 27.51
C LEU A 33 27.41 3.39 26.55
N LEU A 34 27.11 3.63 25.27
CA LEU A 34 27.10 2.57 24.26
C LEU A 34 28.50 2.02 24.00
N GLN A 35 29.54 2.86 24.01
CA GLN A 35 30.93 2.41 23.87
C GLN A 35 31.38 1.60 25.09
N SER A 36 31.06 2.07 26.30
CA SER A 36 31.34 1.31 27.54
C SER A 36 30.68 -0.06 27.52
N LEU A 37 29.40 -0.12 27.10
CA LEU A 37 28.68 -1.37 26.97
C LEU A 37 29.30 -2.27 25.89
N TRP A 38 29.70 -1.70 24.75
CA TRP A 38 30.41 -2.45 23.70
C TRP A 38 31.70 -3.09 24.24
N PHE A 39 32.53 -2.35 24.99
CA PHE A 39 33.75 -2.90 25.60
C PHE A 39 33.45 -4.03 26.59
N ILE A 40 32.45 -3.87 27.46
CA ILE A 40 32.03 -4.91 28.40
C ILE A 40 31.61 -6.18 27.66
N LEU A 41 30.82 -6.04 26.59
CA LEU A 41 30.36 -7.17 25.78
C LEU A 41 31.50 -7.85 25.04
N VAL A 42 32.50 -7.12 24.56
CA VAL A 42 33.68 -7.70 23.90
C VAL A 42 34.58 -8.45 24.89
N LEU A 43 34.86 -7.86 26.06
CA LEU A 43 35.76 -8.45 27.06
C LEU A 43 35.14 -9.62 27.81
N TYR A 44 33.86 -9.53 28.15
CA TYR A 44 33.19 -10.49 29.04
C TYR A 44 32.07 -11.27 28.36
N GLY A 45 31.82 -11.03 27.06
CA GLY A 45 30.69 -11.62 26.34
C GLY A 45 30.69 -13.15 26.36
N ASN A 46 31.86 -13.76 26.23
CA ASN A 46 32.03 -15.22 26.28
C ASN A 46 31.61 -15.79 27.65
N ASN A 47 32.05 -15.14 28.75
CA ASN A 47 31.74 -15.55 30.11
C ASN A 47 30.27 -15.33 30.49
N LEU A 48 29.67 -14.26 29.97
CA LEU A 48 28.27 -13.92 30.21
C LEU A 48 27.30 -14.73 29.34
N GLY A 49 27.76 -15.30 28.22
CA GLY A 49 26.97 -16.12 27.33
C GLY A 49 25.66 -15.44 26.88
N SER A 50 24.53 -16.09 27.14
CA SER A 50 23.20 -15.59 26.77
C SER A 50 22.78 -14.32 27.53
N LEU A 51 23.36 -14.05 28.70
CA LEU A 51 23.05 -12.85 29.48
C LEU A 51 23.45 -11.58 28.71
N SER A 52 24.56 -11.62 27.97
CA SER A 52 24.98 -10.53 27.07
C SER A 52 23.91 -10.16 26.06
N PHE A 53 23.25 -11.15 25.47
CA PHE A 53 22.17 -10.93 24.52
C PHE A 53 20.96 -10.27 25.19
N VAL A 54 20.59 -10.71 26.39
CA VAL A 54 19.51 -10.10 27.18
C VAL A 54 19.83 -8.63 27.50
N VAL A 55 21.06 -8.32 27.90
CA VAL A 55 21.49 -6.94 28.17
C VAL A 55 21.43 -6.08 26.91
N GLY A 56 21.92 -6.59 25.77
CA GLY A 56 21.82 -5.90 24.48
C GLY A 56 20.37 -5.64 24.07
N LEU A 57 19.49 -6.62 24.28
CA LEU A 57 18.06 -6.48 24.00
C LEU A 57 17.37 -5.47 24.91
N LEU A 58 17.70 -5.45 26.19
CA LEU A 58 17.19 -4.44 27.13
C LEU A 58 17.66 -3.03 26.74
N CYS A 59 18.95 -2.86 26.41
CA CYS A 59 19.48 -1.60 25.89
C CYS A 59 18.70 -1.15 24.64
N TYR A 60 18.46 -2.07 23.72
CA TYR A 60 17.71 -1.82 22.50
C TYR A 60 16.26 -1.38 22.74
N ILE A 61 15.55 -2.10 23.62
CA ILE A 61 14.17 -1.78 24.01
C ILE A 61 14.11 -0.43 24.73
N LEU A 62 15.05 -0.15 25.62
CA LEU A 62 15.13 1.14 26.31
C LEU A 62 15.40 2.29 25.34
N ASN A 63 16.27 2.08 24.34
CA ASN A 63 16.55 3.06 23.30
C ASN A 63 15.29 3.43 22.50
N PHE A 64 14.36 2.48 22.27
CA PHE A 64 13.09 2.76 21.58
C PHE A 64 12.30 3.91 22.21
N TYR A 65 12.26 3.99 23.55
CA TYR A 65 11.49 5.04 24.23
C TYR A 65 11.97 6.45 23.90
N TRP A 66 13.25 6.60 23.54
CA TRP A 66 13.86 7.86 23.14
C TRP A 66 13.55 8.20 21.68
N ILE A 67 13.62 7.22 20.78
CA ILE A 67 13.45 7.42 19.34
C ILE A 67 12.04 7.11 18.81
N ARG A 68 11.09 6.72 19.67
CA ARG A 68 9.70 6.38 19.29
C ARG A 68 8.94 7.50 18.58
N LYS A 69 9.41 8.74 18.66
CA LYS A 69 8.87 9.88 17.91
C LYS A 69 9.27 9.86 16.44
N VAL A 70 10.36 9.17 16.09
CA VAL A 70 10.97 9.13 14.76
C VAL A 70 10.66 7.80 14.06
N ILE A 71 10.68 6.69 14.79
CA ILE A 71 10.49 5.34 14.24
C ILE A 71 9.38 4.59 14.98
N SER A 72 8.55 3.85 14.23
CA SER A 72 7.50 2.99 14.80
C SER A 72 8.08 1.71 15.39
N LEU A 73 7.41 1.12 16.39
CA LEU A 73 7.88 -0.12 17.02
C LEU A 73 8.08 -1.26 16.02
N GLY A 74 7.15 -1.46 15.08
CA GLY A 74 7.26 -2.50 14.07
C GLY A 74 8.46 -2.32 13.13
N HIS A 75 8.72 -1.08 12.70
CA HIS A 75 9.90 -0.78 11.88
C HIS A 75 11.19 -0.96 12.69
N TYR A 76 11.19 -0.55 13.95
CA TYR A 76 12.33 -0.75 14.85
C TYR A 76 12.61 -2.25 15.05
N LEU A 77 11.61 -3.07 15.35
CA LEU A 77 11.78 -4.53 15.44
C LEU A 77 12.31 -5.15 14.14
N PHE A 78 11.83 -4.67 12.98
CA PHE A 78 12.35 -5.10 11.68
C PHE A 78 13.83 -4.75 11.47
N CYS A 79 14.28 -3.58 11.97
CA CYS A 79 15.69 -3.20 11.92
C CYS A 79 16.54 -4.18 12.75
N ALA A 80 16.13 -4.49 13.98
CA ALA A 80 16.83 -5.47 14.82
C ALA A 80 16.93 -6.84 14.13
N PHE A 81 15.83 -7.34 13.59
CA PHE A 81 15.83 -8.59 12.82
C PHE A 81 16.82 -8.55 11.64
N SER A 82 16.83 -7.46 10.88
CA SER A 82 17.71 -7.32 9.70
C SER A 82 19.19 -7.29 10.08
N PHE A 83 19.54 -6.62 11.18
CA PHE A 83 20.92 -6.54 11.67
C PHE A 83 21.40 -7.87 12.25
N LEU A 84 20.57 -8.54 13.04
CA LEU A 84 20.88 -9.86 13.58
C LEU A 84 21.02 -10.90 12.46
N LEU A 85 20.16 -10.86 11.45
CA LEU A 85 20.24 -11.75 10.29
C LEU A 85 21.54 -11.51 9.51
N TYR A 86 21.92 -10.25 9.28
CA TYR A 86 23.20 -9.93 8.64
C TYR A 86 24.38 -10.45 9.46
N GLY A 87 24.40 -10.19 10.76
CA GLY A 87 25.46 -10.68 11.65
C GLY A 87 25.61 -12.19 11.60
N PHE A 88 24.48 -12.91 11.70
CA PHE A 88 24.46 -14.36 11.56
C PHE A 88 25.03 -14.84 10.22
N ILE A 89 24.62 -14.23 9.09
CA ILE A 89 25.12 -14.59 7.75
C ILE A 89 26.63 -14.33 7.64
N GLN A 90 27.09 -13.18 8.13
CA GLN A 90 28.50 -12.79 8.09
C GLN A 90 29.36 -13.75 8.91
N ASP A 91 28.98 -14.02 10.16
CA ASP A 91 29.78 -14.82 11.07
C ASP A 91 29.74 -16.31 10.69
N PHE A 92 28.58 -16.80 10.26
CA PHE A 92 28.47 -18.15 9.70
C PHE A 92 29.27 -18.32 8.41
N GLY A 93 29.23 -17.31 7.52
CA GLY A 93 30.02 -17.29 6.29
C GLY A 93 31.53 -17.30 6.56
N ALA A 94 31.99 -16.47 7.49
CA ALA A 94 33.40 -16.45 7.92
C ALA A 94 33.86 -17.79 8.50
N SER A 95 33.02 -18.44 9.32
CA SER A 95 33.32 -19.77 9.85
C SER A 95 33.36 -20.85 8.76
N LYS A 96 32.43 -20.83 7.79
CA LYS A 96 32.42 -21.77 6.66
C LYS A 96 33.59 -21.60 5.70
N LEU A 97 34.14 -20.40 5.61
CA LEU A 97 35.34 -20.09 4.84
C LEU A 97 36.63 -20.34 5.64
N GLU A 98 36.54 -20.93 6.84
CA GLU A 98 37.68 -21.22 7.72
C GLU A 98 38.51 -19.96 8.03
N LEU A 99 37.85 -18.80 8.14
CA LEU A 99 38.50 -17.53 8.49
C LEU A 99 38.58 -17.31 10.00
N ILE A 100 37.64 -17.89 10.74
CA ILE A 100 37.51 -17.79 12.19
C ILE A 100 36.99 -19.12 12.75
N ASP A 101 37.51 -19.51 13.91
CA ASP A 101 37.01 -20.65 14.68
C ASP A 101 36.27 -20.18 15.94
N TYR A 102 35.00 -20.56 16.04
CA TYR A 102 34.16 -20.27 17.20
C TYR A 102 34.13 -21.43 18.21
N SER A 103 34.91 -22.50 18.00
CA SER A 103 34.93 -23.75 18.80
C SER A 103 33.57 -24.45 18.95
N THR A 104 32.57 -24.00 18.20
CA THR A 104 31.17 -24.43 18.25
C THR A 104 30.59 -24.41 16.84
N SER A 105 29.53 -25.18 16.60
CA SER A 105 28.91 -25.30 15.26
C SER A 105 28.19 -24.02 14.80
N TYR A 106 27.99 -23.03 15.67
CA TYR A 106 27.25 -21.81 15.40
C TYR A 106 27.92 -20.59 16.06
N PRO A 107 27.82 -19.39 15.49
CA PRO A 107 28.36 -18.19 16.10
C PRO A 107 27.81 -17.95 17.52
N PRO A 108 28.65 -17.51 18.49
CA PRO A 108 28.22 -17.23 19.85
C PRO A 108 27.09 -16.20 19.93
N SER A 109 26.11 -16.44 20.80
CA SER A 109 24.94 -15.57 20.94
C SER A 109 25.27 -14.16 21.44
N TRP A 110 26.38 -13.98 22.17
CA TRP A 110 26.82 -12.68 22.66
C TRP A 110 27.22 -11.72 21.53
N LEU A 111 27.63 -12.22 20.35
CA LEU A 111 27.89 -11.38 19.17
C LEU A 111 26.62 -10.67 18.70
N GLY A 112 25.45 -11.31 18.84
CA GLY A 112 24.16 -10.69 18.56
C GLY A 112 23.88 -9.46 19.43
N ALA A 113 24.41 -9.41 20.66
CA ALA A 113 24.29 -8.26 21.54
C ALA A 113 25.00 -7.03 20.96
N LEU A 114 26.16 -7.21 20.31
CA LEU A 114 26.91 -6.13 19.68
C LEU A 114 26.11 -5.50 18.54
N PHE A 115 25.38 -6.28 17.74
CA PHE A 115 24.51 -5.76 16.69
C PHE A 115 23.35 -4.93 17.25
N LEU A 116 22.74 -5.36 18.36
CA LEU A 116 21.67 -4.62 19.03
C LEU A 116 22.17 -3.29 19.62
N VAL A 117 23.35 -3.31 20.27
CA VAL A 117 23.99 -2.10 20.80
C VAL A 117 24.43 -1.17 19.66
N PHE A 118 24.96 -1.70 18.57
CA PHE A 118 25.32 -0.92 17.39
C PHE A 118 24.10 -0.23 16.76
N LEU A 119 22.95 -0.91 16.73
CA LEU A 119 21.71 -0.33 16.23
C LEU A 119 21.23 0.87 17.08
N CYS A 120 21.60 0.94 18.36
CA CYS A 120 21.27 2.08 19.22
C CYS A 120 21.98 3.39 18.83
N TYR A 121 23.03 3.35 17.99
CA TYR A 121 23.64 4.56 17.43
C TYR A 121 22.78 5.22 16.33
N TYR A 122 21.76 4.51 15.83
CA TYR A 122 20.87 5.02 14.80
C TYR A 122 19.75 5.87 15.41
N GLY A 123 19.27 6.85 14.64
CA GLY A 123 18.19 7.78 15.02
C GLY A 123 18.69 9.10 15.59
N ASP A 124 19.91 9.15 16.12
CA ASP A 124 20.54 10.36 16.65
C ASP A 124 22.01 10.48 16.23
N ILE A 125 22.89 9.57 16.66
CA ILE A 125 24.34 9.69 16.43
C ILE A 125 24.69 9.52 14.95
N PHE A 126 24.09 8.53 14.27
CA PHE A 126 24.34 8.26 12.85
C PHE A 126 23.39 8.99 11.89
N ASP A 127 22.55 9.92 12.35
CA ASP A 127 21.59 10.61 11.47
C ASP A 127 22.31 11.37 10.35
N TYR A 128 23.42 12.04 10.68
CA TYR A 128 24.21 12.78 9.71
C TYR A 128 24.84 11.86 8.63
N LEU A 129 25.21 10.64 8.99
CA LEU A 129 25.81 9.65 8.07
C LEU A 129 24.82 9.23 6.96
N SER A 130 23.53 9.22 7.28
CA SER A 130 22.47 8.90 6.31
C SER A 130 22.39 9.89 5.14
N ARG A 131 22.92 11.10 5.34
CA ARG A 131 22.90 12.21 4.36
C ARG A 131 24.12 12.22 3.44
N LEU A 132 25.16 11.44 3.76
CA LEU A 132 26.36 11.32 2.94
C LEU A 132 26.09 10.56 1.64
N SER A 133 26.98 10.69 0.66
CA SER A 133 26.88 9.96 -0.61
C SER A 133 27.15 8.46 -0.41
N LEU A 134 26.60 7.63 -1.30
CA LEU A 134 26.74 6.17 -1.23
C LEU A 134 28.21 5.70 -1.18
N PRO A 135 29.15 6.23 -2.00
CA PRO A 135 30.56 5.83 -1.92
C PRO A 135 31.20 6.17 -0.57
N VAL A 136 30.87 7.32 0.02
CA VAL A 136 31.40 7.72 1.33
C VAL A 136 30.86 6.80 2.43
N GLN A 137 29.57 6.46 2.38
CA GLN A 137 28.99 5.47 3.30
C GLN A 137 29.69 4.12 3.17
N ALA A 138 29.98 3.66 1.94
CA ALA A 138 30.67 2.39 1.72
C ALA A 138 32.10 2.39 2.29
N LEU A 139 32.84 3.49 2.13
CA LEU A 139 34.18 3.66 2.70
C LEU A 139 34.15 3.68 4.24
N LEU A 140 33.18 4.37 4.83
CA LEU A 140 32.98 4.37 6.29
C LEU A 140 32.64 2.98 6.81
N GLY A 141 31.80 2.24 6.09
CA GLY A 141 31.51 0.84 6.41
C GLY A 141 32.76 -0.03 6.33
N PHE A 142 33.54 0.09 5.26
CA PHE A 142 34.77 -0.67 5.05
C PHE A 142 35.77 -0.48 6.20
N TRP A 143 36.15 0.76 6.47
CA TRP A 143 37.13 1.06 7.51
C TRP A 143 36.56 0.88 8.92
N GLY A 144 35.35 1.38 9.17
CA GLY A 144 34.70 1.28 10.47
C GLY A 144 34.45 -0.17 10.89
N GLY A 145 33.90 -0.98 9.99
CA GLY A 145 33.69 -2.41 10.22
C GLY A 145 35.01 -3.16 10.40
N GLY A 146 35.98 -2.95 9.50
CA GLY A 146 37.31 -3.56 9.59
C GLY A 146 38.02 -3.27 10.90
N PHE A 147 38.11 -1.99 11.31
CA PHE A 147 38.78 -1.61 12.55
C PHE A 147 38.03 -2.05 13.81
N ALA A 148 36.70 -2.02 13.81
CA ALA A 148 35.91 -2.48 14.96
C ALA A 148 36.11 -3.97 15.21
N TYR A 149 36.09 -4.81 14.16
CA TYR A 149 36.31 -6.24 14.29
C TYR A 149 37.78 -6.59 14.58
N TYR A 150 38.73 -5.85 14.00
CA TYR A 150 40.15 -5.98 14.37
C TYR A 150 40.35 -5.71 15.87
N SER A 151 39.87 -4.57 16.36
CA SER A 151 40.00 -4.19 17.76
C SER A 151 39.28 -5.17 18.68
N GLY A 152 38.07 -5.60 18.30
CA GLY A 152 37.29 -6.59 19.04
C GLY A 152 38.02 -7.94 19.16
N ALA A 153 38.64 -8.42 18.08
CA ALA A 153 39.38 -9.68 18.09
C ALA A 153 40.70 -9.63 18.88
N GLN A 154 41.30 -8.44 19.09
CA GLN A 154 42.45 -8.30 19.99
C GLN A 154 42.05 -8.37 21.46
N LEU A 155 40.79 -8.07 21.78
CA LEU A 155 40.28 -7.98 23.15
C LEU A 155 39.47 -9.23 23.55
N ALA A 156 38.79 -9.85 22.60
CA ALA A 156 38.02 -11.07 22.80
C ALA A 156 38.87 -12.31 22.54
N GLU A 157 38.56 -13.39 23.24
CA GLU A 157 39.16 -14.72 23.03
C GLU A 157 38.61 -15.39 21.75
N LEU A 158 38.87 -14.80 20.58
CA LEU A 158 38.48 -15.34 19.28
C LEU A 158 39.69 -15.85 18.50
N THR A 159 39.60 -17.06 17.98
CA THR A 159 40.67 -17.68 17.19
C THR A 159 40.51 -17.35 15.71
N ILE A 160 41.30 -16.39 15.22
CA ILE A 160 41.34 -16.03 13.81
C ILE A 160 42.31 -16.95 13.08
N LEU A 161 41.80 -17.65 12.06
CA LEU A 161 42.54 -18.64 11.29
C LEU A 161 43.28 -18.01 10.09
N SER A 162 42.79 -16.87 9.58
CA SER A 162 43.35 -16.23 8.39
C SER A 162 43.26 -14.69 8.45
N PRO A 163 44.30 -13.95 8.01
CA PRO A 163 44.24 -12.49 7.93
C PRO A 163 43.19 -11.99 6.92
N LEU A 164 42.74 -12.84 5.99
CA LEU A 164 41.64 -12.53 5.07
C LEU A 164 40.30 -12.30 5.79
N TYR A 165 40.18 -12.71 7.05
CA TYR A 165 39.02 -12.43 7.90
C TYR A 165 38.67 -10.94 7.91
N TYR A 166 39.66 -10.07 8.18
CA TYR A 166 39.40 -8.64 8.29
C TYR A 166 39.00 -8.01 6.95
N LEU A 167 39.55 -8.50 5.84
CA LEU A 167 39.15 -8.07 4.51
C LEU A 167 37.72 -8.53 4.19
N TYR A 168 37.36 -9.76 4.54
CA TYR A 168 35.99 -10.29 4.40
C TYR A 168 34.99 -9.41 5.16
N ILE A 169 35.29 -9.07 6.41
CA ILE A 169 34.47 -8.18 7.25
C ILE A 169 34.36 -6.79 6.63
N ALA A 170 35.49 -6.17 6.27
CA ALA A 170 35.51 -4.83 5.70
C ALA A 170 34.69 -4.75 4.40
N LEU A 171 34.82 -5.75 3.51
CA LEU A 171 34.01 -5.83 2.30
C LEU A 171 32.53 -6.02 2.62
N GLY A 172 32.18 -6.88 3.56
CA GLY A 172 30.79 -7.06 4.02
C GLY A 172 30.17 -5.76 4.51
N TRP A 173 30.87 -5.04 5.39
CA TRP A 173 30.41 -3.76 5.94
C TRP A 173 30.39 -2.62 4.91
N SER A 174 31.25 -2.65 3.88
CA SER A 174 31.19 -1.69 2.77
C SER A 174 29.85 -1.74 2.02
N VAL A 175 29.21 -2.91 2.00
CA VAL A 175 27.90 -3.13 1.41
C VAL A 175 26.78 -2.94 2.44
N PHE A 176 26.95 -3.54 3.64
CA PHE A 176 25.89 -3.55 4.64
C PHE A 176 25.68 -2.19 5.29
N PHE A 177 26.71 -1.38 5.54
CA PHE A 177 26.54 -0.09 6.21
C PHE A 177 25.68 0.90 5.42
N PRO A 178 25.88 1.10 4.10
CA PRO A 178 24.92 1.90 3.32
C PRO A 178 23.51 1.30 3.28
N LEU A 179 23.41 -0.04 3.24
CA LEU A 179 22.13 -0.73 3.24
C LEU A 179 21.38 -0.54 4.57
N SER A 180 22.08 -0.63 5.69
CA SER A 180 21.55 -0.51 7.04
C SER A 180 21.02 0.90 7.31
N LEU A 181 21.70 1.94 6.80
CA LEU A 181 21.20 3.32 6.80
C LEU A 181 19.87 3.43 6.02
N ARG A 182 19.73 2.74 4.89
CA ARG A 182 18.47 2.73 4.12
C ARG A 182 17.38 1.92 4.81
N ILE A 183 17.71 0.81 5.46
CA ILE A 183 16.77 0.00 6.25
C ILE A 183 16.20 0.86 7.39
N PHE A 184 17.07 1.53 8.14
CA PHE A 184 16.66 2.33 9.30
C PHE A 184 15.98 3.65 8.91
N TYR A 185 16.63 4.51 8.14
CA TYR A 185 16.14 5.88 7.89
C TYR A 185 15.12 5.96 6.74
N LYS A 186 15.17 5.05 5.77
CA LYS A 186 14.28 5.05 4.59
C LYS A 186 13.23 3.94 4.62
N GLY A 187 13.22 3.08 5.65
CA GLY A 187 12.29 1.96 5.77
C GLY A 187 12.42 0.94 4.64
N LEU A 188 13.61 0.82 4.02
CA LEU A 188 13.87 -0.17 2.99
C LEU A 188 13.61 -1.59 3.55
N GLY A 189 12.93 -2.44 2.78
CA GLY A 189 12.48 -3.75 3.25
C GLY A 189 11.20 -3.68 4.08
N PHE A 190 11.15 -2.85 5.11
CA PHE A 190 9.94 -2.71 5.95
C PHE A 190 8.74 -2.21 5.15
N HIS A 191 8.91 -1.17 4.33
CA HIS A 191 7.85 -0.70 3.45
C HIS A 191 7.46 -1.76 2.41
N LEU A 192 8.40 -2.55 1.90
CA LEU A 192 8.08 -3.65 0.98
C LEU A 192 7.23 -4.73 1.66
N LEU A 193 7.54 -5.08 2.91
CA LEU A 193 6.72 -6.01 3.70
C LEU A 193 5.32 -5.46 3.97
N LEU A 194 5.21 -4.18 4.31
CA LEU A 194 3.92 -3.53 4.50
C LEU A 194 3.11 -3.49 3.19
N ASP A 195 3.76 -3.19 2.07
CA ASP A 195 3.11 -3.07 0.76
C ASP A 195 2.73 -4.46 0.19
N ALA A 196 3.49 -5.50 0.54
CA ALA A 196 3.16 -6.91 0.27
C ALA A 196 1.96 -7.38 1.10
N SER A 197 1.71 -6.78 2.26
CA SER A 197 0.52 -7.06 3.04
C SER A 197 -0.69 -6.34 2.44
N ILE A 198 -1.79 -7.06 2.21
CA ILE A 198 -3.06 -6.46 1.78
C ILE A 198 -3.51 -5.41 2.82
N TYR A 199 -3.35 -5.70 4.11
CA TYR A 199 -3.86 -4.86 5.19
C TYR A 199 -3.20 -3.50 5.29
N TYR A 200 -1.87 -3.45 5.32
CA TYR A 200 -1.16 -2.16 5.46
C TYR A 200 -1.00 -1.43 4.14
N SER A 201 -1.26 -2.08 2.99
CA SER A 201 -1.17 -1.48 1.65
C SER A 201 -2.50 -0.83 1.24
N PHE A 202 -3.63 -1.47 1.52
CA PHE A 202 -4.94 -1.01 1.01
C PHE A 202 -5.62 0.02 1.91
N ASP A 203 -5.15 0.20 3.14
CA ASP A 203 -5.64 1.24 4.04
C ASP A 203 -5.06 2.63 3.71
N ARG A 204 -5.39 3.63 4.53
CA ARG A 204 -4.90 5.01 4.41
C ARG A 204 -3.41 5.15 4.63
N ARG A 205 -2.82 4.34 5.52
CA ARG A 205 -1.36 4.37 5.76
C ARG A 205 -0.63 3.93 4.48
N GLY A 206 -1.13 2.91 3.80
CA GLY A 206 -0.63 2.49 2.49
C GLY A 206 -0.72 3.59 1.44
N PHE A 207 -1.89 4.22 1.31
CA PHE A 207 -2.06 5.36 0.40
C PHE A 207 -1.04 6.48 0.67
N LEU A 208 -0.88 6.90 1.92
CA LEU A 208 0.06 7.96 2.30
C LEU A 208 1.53 7.56 2.03
N ARG A 209 1.88 6.28 2.13
CA ARG A 209 3.20 5.78 1.72
C ARG A 209 3.39 5.85 0.20
N HIS A 210 2.42 5.37 -0.57
CA HIS A 210 2.50 5.35 -2.04
C HIS A 210 2.46 6.76 -2.63
N LYS A 211 1.66 7.66 -2.06
CA LYS A 211 1.49 9.06 -2.50
C LYS A 211 2.81 9.82 -2.61
N LYS A 212 3.79 9.52 -1.73
CA LYS A 212 5.13 10.12 -1.77
C LYS A 212 5.91 9.82 -3.07
N LYS A 213 5.49 8.80 -3.82
CA LYS A 213 6.11 8.33 -5.06
C LYS A 213 5.24 8.60 -6.29
N PHE A 214 4.10 9.28 -6.13
CA PHE A 214 3.22 9.56 -7.27
C PHE A 214 3.94 10.40 -8.31
N PRO A 215 3.78 10.08 -9.60
CA PRO A 215 4.45 10.83 -10.66
C PRO A 215 3.96 12.29 -10.63
N PRO A 216 4.87 13.28 -10.75
CA PRO A 216 4.50 14.68 -10.89
C PRO A 216 3.96 14.91 -12.30
N GLU A 217 2.72 14.51 -12.54
CA GLU A 217 2.03 14.66 -13.82
C GLU A 217 1.02 15.80 -13.76
N LEU A 218 1.04 16.64 -14.80
CA LEU A 218 -0.05 17.57 -15.06
C LEU A 218 -1.25 16.77 -15.55
N LEU A 219 -2.37 16.92 -14.85
CA LEU A 219 -3.63 16.30 -15.21
C LEU A 219 -4.44 17.27 -16.06
N GLU A 220 -4.77 16.84 -17.28
CA GLU A 220 -5.43 17.66 -18.28
C GLU A 220 -6.91 17.29 -18.38
N PHE A 221 -7.79 18.29 -18.27
CA PHE A 221 -9.22 18.15 -18.47
C PHE A 221 -9.70 19.24 -19.42
N ASN A 222 -10.61 18.89 -20.32
CA ASN A 222 -11.23 19.82 -21.26
C ASN A 222 -12.65 20.16 -20.78
N SER A 223 -12.96 21.45 -20.69
CA SER A 223 -14.28 21.94 -20.24
C SER A 223 -15.44 21.49 -21.12
N ASN A 224 -15.17 21.16 -22.38
CA ASN A 224 -16.16 20.66 -23.34
C ASN A 224 -16.35 19.14 -23.29
N SER A 225 -15.51 18.43 -22.52
CA SER A 225 -15.62 16.98 -22.36
C SER A 225 -16.71 16.61 -21.36
N TYR A 226 -17.22 15.38 -21.48
CA TYR A 226 -18.23 14.83 -20.57
C TYR A 226 -17.78 13.53 -19.90
N CYS A 227 -18.15 13.37 -18.63
CA CYS A 227 -17.91 12.17 -17.84
C CYS A 227 -19.22 11.62 -17.27
N LEU A 228 -19.47 10.31 -17.44
CA LEU A 228 -20.52 9.60 -16.72
C LEU A 228 -19.92 8.81 -15.54
N ILE A 229 -20.44 9.02 -14.33
CA ILE A 229 -20.06 8.29 -13.12
C ILE A 229 -21.26 7.49 -12.61
N THR A 230 -21.17 6.16 -12.67
CA THR A 230 -22.20 5.30 -12.05
C THR A 230 -22.03 5.29 -10.53
N GLY A 231 -23.13 5.40 -9.78
CA GLY A 231 -23.09 5.47 -8.32
C GLY A 231 -22.48 6.76 -7.77
N GLY A 232 -22.67 7.90 -8.46
CA GLY A 232 -22.09 9.20 -8.08
C GLY A 232 -22.81 9.94 -6.95
N SER A 233 -23.81 9.35 -6.29
CA SER A 233 -24.61 10.02 -5.25
C SER A 233 -24.02 9.94 -3.83
N SER A 234 -22.93 9.17 -3.63
CA SER A 234 -22.19 9.10 -2.35
C SER A 234 -20.81 8.48 -2.53
N GLY A 235 -19.99 8.52 -1.47
CA GLY A 235 -18.71 7.81 -1.41
C GLY A 235 -17.74 8.23 -2.52
N ILE A 236 -17.02 7.26 -3.07
CA ILE A 236 -15.97 7.46 -4.08
C ILE A 236 -16.50 8.21 -5.32
N GLY A 237 -17.66 7.81 -5.84
CA GLY A 237 -18.24 8.42 -7.04
C GLY A 237 -18.59 9.90 -6.84
N LYS A 238 -19.12 10.27 -5.66
CA LYS A 238 -19.38 11.68 -5.32
C LYS A 238 -18.08 12.47 -5.17
N ALA A 239 -17.09 11.93 -4.47
CA ALA A 239 -15.79 12.57 -4.27
C ALA A 239 -15.02 12.78 -5.58
N LEU A 240 -15.15 11.86 -6.53
CA LEU A 240 -14.65 12.05 -7.89
C LEU A 240 -15.35 13.23 -8.58
N GLY A 241 -16.69 13.28 -8.51
CA GLY A 241 -17.47 14.39 -9.05
C GLY A 241 -17.09 15.75 -8.44
N GLU A 242 -16.85 15.81 -7.12
CA GLU A 242 -16.32 17.00 -6.44
C GLU A 242 -14.96 17.42 -7.01
N SER A 243 -14.07 16.46 -7.27
CA SER A 243 -12.74 16.72 -7.83
C SER A 243 -12.78 17.23 -9.27
N LEU A 244 -13.82 16.87 -10.03
CA LEU A 244 -14.04 17.27 -11.42
C LEU A 244 -14.86 18.56 -11.57
N LYS A 245 -15.39 19.11 -10.47
CA LYS A 245 -16.21 20.32 -10.46
C LYS A 245 -15.50 21.47 -11.19
N GLY A 246 -16.20 22.03 -12.19
CA GLY A 246 -15.72 23.14 -13.02
C GLY A 246 -14.64 22.78 -14.06
N LYS A 247 -14.27 21.51 -14.19
CA LYS A 247 -13.24 21.06 -15.15
C LYS A 247 -13.82 20.45 -16.42
N LEU A 248 -14.98 19.82 -16.32
CA LEU A 248 -15.70 19.16 -17.42
C LEU A 248 -17.18 18.96 -17.05
N GLY A 249 -18.00 18.52 -18.01
CA GLY A 249 -19.40 18.16 -17.77
C GLY A 249 -19.53 16.84 -17.02
N VAL A 250 -19.97 16.85 -15.77
CA VAL A 250 -20.16 15.63 -14.96
C VAL A 250 -21.63 15.20 -14.99
N ILE A 251 -21.87 13.92 -15.29
CA ILE A 251 -23.16 13.25 -15.15
C ILE A 251 -23.00 12.15 -14.11
N ILE A 252 -23.85 12.15 -13.08
CA ILE A 252 -23.92 11.08 -12.10
C ILE A 252 -25.22 10.30 -12.24
N THR A 253 -25.18 9.01 -11.94
CA THR A 253 -26.38 8.16 -11.94
C THR A 253 -26.50 7.31 -10.68
N GLY A 254 -27.74 6.88 -10.40
CA GLY A 254 -28.12 6.01 -9.29
C GLY A 254 -29.64 5.83 -9.21
N ARG A 255 -30.08 5.00 -8.26
CA ARG A 255 -31.48 4.58 -8.10
C ARG A 255 -32.39 5.59 -7.39
N ASN A 256 -31.84 6.28 -6.39
CA ASN A 256 -32.60 7.21 -5.55
C ASN A 256 -32.48 8.64 -6.10
N GLU A 257 -33.58 9.15 -6.64
CA GLU A 257 -33.62 10.47 -7.29
C GLU A 257 -33.35 11.61 -6.31
N THR A 258 -34.00 11.60 -5.13
CA THR A 258 -33.82 12.64 -4.12
C THR A 258 -32.36 12.78 -3.67
N LYS A 259 -31.71 11.64 -3.39
CA LYS A 259 -30.28 11.60 -3.03
C LYS A 259 -29.42 12.01 -4.22
N GLY A 260 -29.78 11.56 -5.42
CA GLY A 260 -29.09 11.87 -6.67
C GLY A 260 -29.07 13.35 -7.00
N PHE A 261 -30.23 14.01 -7.03
CA PHE A 261 -30.36 15.44 -7.29
C PHE A 261 -29.64 16.29 -6.24
N ARG A 262 -29.72 15.90 -4.96
CA ARG A 262 -28.98 16.58 -3.89
C ARG A 262 -27.46 16.52 -4.14
N ALA A 263 -26.93 15.32 -4.38
CA ALA A 263 -25.50 15.14 -4.64
C ALA A 263 -25.06 15.91 -5.89
N ALA A 264 -25.83 15.83 -6.98
CA ALA A 264 -25.55 16.56 -8.22
C ALA A 264 -25.48 18.07 -8.02
N LYS A 265 -26.39 18.66 -7.22
CA LYS A 265 -26.36 20.07 -6.89
C LYS A 265 -25.09 20.47 -6.14
N GLU A 266 -24.68 19.68 -5.14
CA GLU A 266 -23.48 19.97 -4.33
C GLU A 266 -22.19 19.99 -5.17
N ILE A 267 -22.08 19.05 -6.12
CA ILE A 267 -20.89 18.86 -6.95
C ILE A 267 -20.95 19.59 -8.30
N ASN A 268 -22.05 20.32 -8.59
CA ASN A 268 -22.33 20.95 -9.89
C ASN A 268 -22.30 19.96 -11.07
N ALA A 269 -23.03 18.86 -10.94
CA ALA A 269 -23.21 17.83 -11.95
C ALA A 269 -24.68 17.73 -12.39
N GLN A 270 -24.93 16.94 -13.44
CA GLN A 270 -26.26 16.49 -13.81
C GLN A 270 -26.57 15.14 -13.16
N PHE A 271 -27.78 14.95 -12.65
CA PHE A 271 -28.26 13.65 -12.23
C PHE A 271 -29.18 13.05 -13.30
N LYS A 272 -28.97 11.79 -13.66
CA LYS A 272 -29.89 11.00 -14.49
C LYS A 272 -30.15 9.66 -13.80
N LYS A 273 -31.40 9.34 -13.48
CA LYS A 273 -31.77 8.06 -12.85
C LYS A 273 -31.42 6.89 -13.77
N LEU A 274 -30.81 5.86 -13.19
CA LEU A 274 -30.64 4.54 -13.80
C LEU A 274 -30.43 3.52 -12.68
N ASP A 275 -31.13 2.40 -12.78
CA ASP A 275 -30.82 1.21 -12.00
C ASP A 275 -29.97 0.25 -12.84
N MET A 276 -28.83 -0.19 -12.31
CA MET A 276 -27.95 -1.14 -13.00
C MET A 276 -28.55 -2.55 -13.08
N GLU A 277 -29.58 -2.85 -12.30
CA GLU A 277 -30.36 -4.09 -12.42
C GLU A 277 -31.50 -3.98 -13.44
N ASN A 278 -31.88 -2.77 -13.86
CA ASN A 278 -32.92 -2.59 -14.88
C ASN A 278 -32.28 -2.44 -16.26
N TRP A 279 -31.99 -3.58 -16.88
CA TRP A 279 -31.27 -3.65 -18.13
C TRP A 279 -32.05 -3.08 -19.33
N GLN A 280 -33.39 -3.07 -19.26
CA GLN A 280 -34.28 -2.58 -20.31
C GLN A 280 -34.24 -1.05 -20.44
N GLU A 281 -33.94 -0.33 -19.34
CA GLU A 281 -33.83 1.13 -19.35
C GLU A 281 -32.51 1.64 -19.94
N ILE A 282 -31.48 0.78 -20.05
CA ILE A 282 -30.11 1.18 -20.42
C ILE A 282 -30.08 1.89 -21.78
N GLU A 283 -30.74 1.35 -22.79
CA GLU A 283 -30.70 1.94 -24.14
C GLU A 283 -31.32 3.34 -24.16
N SER A 284 -32.53 3.49 -23.60
CA SER A 284 -33.21 4.78 -23.50
C SER A 284 -32.44 5.79 -22.63
N PHE A 285 -31.69 5.31 -21.64
CA PHE A 285 -30.79 6.15 -20.85
C PHE A 285 -29.63 6.65 -21.70
N VAL A 286 -28.96 5.76 -22.45
CA VAL A 286 -27.80 6.09 -23.29
C VAL A 286 -28.15 7.06 -24.41
N GLN A 287 -29.33 6.93 -25.03
CA GLN A 287 -29.78 7.87 -26.07
C GLN A 287 -29.81 9.32 -25.58
N ARG A 288 -30.11 9.54 -24.29
CA ARG A 288 -30.20 10.86 -23.64
C ARG A 288 -28.85 11.39 -23.12
N LEU A 289 -27.75 10.70 -23.35
CA LEU A 289 -26.40 11.14 -22.96
C LEU A 289 -25.74 11.98 -24.07
N PRO A 290 -24.85 12.91 -23.71
CA PRO A 290 -23.88 13.46 -24.66
C PRO A 290 -22.87 12.39 -25.06
N VAL A 291 -21.98 12.72 -26.00
CA VAL A 291 -20.77 11.92 -26.25
C VAL A 291 -19.85 12.05 -25.04
N LEU A 292 -19.37 10.92 -24.52
CA LEU A 292 -18.56 10.85 -23.30
C LEU A 292 -17.09 10.66 -23.63
N ASP A 293 -16.22 11.44 -22.99
CA ASP A 293 -14.77 11.23 -22.99
C ASP A 293 -14.35 10.26 -21.87
N TYR A 294 -15.17 10.19 -20.82
CA TYR A 294 -14.89 9.39 -19.64
C TYR A 294 -16.11 8.61 -19.17
N LEU A 295 -15.93 7.32 -18.90
CA LEU A 295 -16.94 6.46 -18.31
C LEU A 295 -16.38 5.79 -17.06
N VAL A 296 -16.92 6.13 -15.90
CA VAL A 296 -16.51 5.58 -14.61
C VAL A 296 -17.59 4.64 -14.10
N LEU A 297 -17.32 3.34 -14.22
CA LEU A 297 -18.19 2.25 -13.77
C LEU A 297 -17.92 1.98 -12.29
N ASN A 298 -18.50 2.81 -11.42
CA ASN A 298 -18.24 2.85 -9.98
C ASN A 298 -19.35 2.23 -9.11
N ALA A 299 -20.58 2.13 -9.61
CA ALA A 299 -21.71 1.65 -8.82
C ALA A 299 -21.45 0.27 -8.20
N GLY A 300 -21.76 0.13 -6.91
CA GLY A 300 -21.60 -1.12 -6.18
C GLY A 300 -22.43 -1.14 -4.90
N ALA A 301 -22.95 -2.32 -4.55
CA ALA A 301 -23.73 -2.55 -3.34
C ALA A 301 -23.49 -3.98 -2.83
N MET A 302 -23.73 -4.21 -1.54
CA MET A 302 -23.65 -5.54 -0.91
C MET A 302 -24.93 -5.77 -0.11
N PRO A 303 -26.01 -6.26 -0.74
CA PRO A 303 -27.26 -6.52 -0.04
C PRO A 303 -27.07 -7.58 1.05
N ASP A 304 -27.79 -7.44 2.17
CA ASP A 304 -27.69 -8.37 3.31
C ASP A 304 -28.33 -9.74 3.04
N LYS A 305 -29.18 -9.82 2.03
CA LYS A 305 -29.86 -11.05 1.61
C LYS A 305 -29.51 -11.39 0.18
N LEU A 306 -29.58 -12.68 -0.15
CA LEU A 306 -29.50 -13.15 -1.53
C LEU A 306 -30.69 -12.61 -2.31
N LEU A 307 -30.40 -11.79 -3.32
CA LEU A 307 -31.38 -11.26 -4.25
C LEU A 307 -31.09 -11.79 -5.65
N LYS A 308 -32.14 -11.91 -6.46
CA LYS A 308 -32.09 -12.51 -7.79
C LYS A 308 -32.70 -11.54 -8.80
N HIS A 309 -31.99 -11.29 -9.89
CA HIS A 309 -32.49 -10.57 -11.05
C HIS A 309 -33.44 -11.45 -11.86
N ASP A 310 -34.29 -10.85 -12.71
CA ASP A 310 -35.32 -11.57 -13.50
C ASP A 310 -34.73 -12.68 -14.39
N SER A 311 -33.49 -12.53 -14.84
CA SER A 311 -32.75 -13.55 -15.60
C SER A 311 -32.21 -14.72 -14.77
N GLY A 312 -32.46 -14.75 -13.46
CA GLY A 312 -31.93 -15.76 -12.53
C GLY A 312 -30.52 -15.49 -12.00
N ILE A 313 -29.87 -14.42 -12.48
CA ILE A 313 -28.52 -14.00 -12.06
C ILE A 313 -28.58 -13.39 -10.66
N GLU A 314 -27.53 -13.63 -9.85
CA GLU A 314 -27.38 -13.02 -8.53
C GLU A 314 -27.29 -11.48 -8.65
N SER A 315 -27.98 -10.74 -7.77
CA SER A 315 -28.18 -9.29 -7.88
C SER A 315 -26.88 -8.45 -7.92
N GLN A 316 -25.83 -8.79 -7.16
CA GLN A 316 -24.55 -8.09 -7.25
C GLN A 316 -23.87 -8.32 -8.60
N MET A 317 -23.91 -9.55 -9.14
CA MET A 317 -23.45 -9.85 -10.50
C MET A 317 -24.27 -9.09 -11.54
N ALA A 318 -25.60 -9.10 -11.38
CA ALA A 318 -26.52 -8.46 -12.32
C ALA A 318 -26.29 -6.95 -12.42
N SER A 319 -26.11 -6.27 -11.28
CA SER A 319 -25.87 -4.83 -11.23
C SER A 319 -24.43 -4.45 -11.60
N GLN A 320 -23.44 -5.04 -10.94
CA GLN A 320 -22.07 -4.51 -10.96
C GLN A 320 -21.22 -5.06 -12.09
N LEU A 321 -21.59 -6.22 -12.65
CA LEU A 321 -20.91 -6.84 -13.78
C LEU A 321 -21.74 -6.71 -15.05
N PHE A 322 -22.93 -7.34 -15.09
CA PHE A 322 -23.76 -7.40 -16.30
C PHE A 322 -24.30 -6.01 -16.68
N GLY A 323 -24.91 -5.29 -15.74
CA GLY A 323 -25.45 -3.94 -15.98
C GLY A 323 -24.39 -2.96 -16.47
N HIS A 324 -23.20 -2.97 -15.86
CA HIS A 324 -22.06 -2.17 -16.31
C HIS A 324 -21.55 -2.56 -17.71
N TYR A 325 -21.46 -3.85 -18.02
CA TYR A 325 -21.10 -4.34 -19.35
C TYR A 325 -22.13 -3.87 -20.40
N TYR A 326 -23.42 -4.01 -20.13
CA TYR A 326 -24.48 -3.58 -21.03
C TYR A 326 -24.52 -2.06 -21.22
N LEU A 327 -24.28 -1.29 -20.16
CA LEU A 327 -24.13 0.15 -20.25
C LEU A 327 -22.99 0.54 -21.20
N LEU A 328 -21.80 -0.03 -21.01
CA LEU A 328 -20.65 0.23 -21.89
C LEU A 328 -20.94 -0.19 -23.33
N LYS A 329 -21.47 -1.39 -23.53
CA LYS A 329 -21.81 -1.92 -24.87
C LYS A 329 -22.83 -1.03 -25.58
N SER A 330 -23.88 -0.60 -24.89
CA SER A 330 -24.89 0.31 -25.44
C SER A 330 -24.31 1.68 -25.80
N ILE A 331 -23.46 2.25 -24.93
CA ILE A 331 -22.76 3.52 -25.19
C ILE A 331 -21.93 3.44 -26.47
N VAL A 332 -21.20 2.34 -26.68
CA VAL A 332 -20.39 2.12 -27.88
C VAL A 332 -21.28 1.95 -29.12
N LEU A 333 -22.29 1.08 -29.07
CA LEU A 333 -23.21 0.85 -30.20
C LEU A 333 -23.97 2.11 -30.65
N ARG A 334 -24.23 3.03 -29.72
CA ARG A 334 -24.92 4.31 -30.00
C ARG A 334 -23.97 5.47 -30.30
N ASN A 335 -22.67 5.20 -30.49
CA ASN A 335 -21.65 6.22 -30.76
C ASN A 335 -21.64 7.35 -29.71
N LYS A 336 -21.87 7.01 -28.43
CA LYS A 336 -21.87 7.95 -27.30
C LYS A 336 -20.53 7.98 -26.56
N LEU A 337 -19.48 7.44 -27.15
CA LEU A 337 -18.13 7.42 -26.60
C LEU A 337 -17.19 8.14 -27.57
N ALA A 338 -16.43 9.11 -27.08
CA ALA A 338 -15.50 9.90 -27.88
C ALA A 338 -14.31 9.05 -28.35
N ALA A 339 -13.66 9.49 -29.43
CA ALA A 339 -12.37 8.94 -29.81
C ALA A 339 -11.37 9.06 -28.65
N LYS A 340 -10.64 7.99 -28.34
CA LYS A 340 -9.69 7.91 -27.20
C LYS A 340 -10.34 8.07 -25.82
N ALA A 341 -11.65 7.83 -25.69
CA ALA A 341 -12.30 7.83 -24.39
C ALA A 341 -11.69 6.80 -23.42
N ARG A 342 -11.82 7.09 -22.13
CA ARG A 342 -11.29 6.27 -21.05
C ARG A 342 -12.43 5.68 -20.24
N VAL A 343 -12.47 4.36 -20.20
CA VAL A 343 -13.41 3.60 -19.39
C VAL A 343 -12.66 3.06 -18.17
N ILE A 344 -13.04 3.55 -16.98
CA ILE A 344 -12.45 3.14 -15.71
C ILE A 344 -13.46 2.32 -14.93
N TRP A 345 -13.16 1.04 -14.74
CA TRP A 345 -13.98 0.13 -13.94
C TRP A 345 -13.48 0.07 -12.49
N VAL A 346 -14.32 0.48 -11.54
CA VAL A 346 -13.96 0.43 -10.12
C VAL A 346 -14.26 -0.97 -9.57
N THR A 347 -13.20 -1.74 -9.37
CA THR A 347 -13.24 -3.04 -8.71
C THR A 347 -12.97 -2.88 -7.19
N SER A 348 -12.44 -3.90 -6.53
CA SER A 348 -12.05 -3.86 -5.11
C SER A 348 -10.83 -4.72 -4.84
N GLY A 349 -10.02 -4.33 -3.84
CA GLY A 349 -8.91 -5.16 -3.36
C GLY A 349 -9.38 -6.51 -2.79
N GLY A 350 -10.65 -6.63 -2.40
CA GLY A 350 -11.24 -7.90 -1.95
C GLY A 350 -11.18 -9.01 -3.01
N MET A 351 -11.07 -8.66 -4.29
CA MET A 351 -10.91 -9.64 -5.37
C MET A 351 -9.64 -10.48 -5.24
N TYR A 352 -8.57 -9.95 -4.62
CA TYR A 352 -7.33 -10.71 -4.41
C TYR A 352 -7.49 -11.93 -3.52
N LEU A 353 -8.59 -12.01 -2.74
CA LEU A 353 -8.84 -13.08 -1.78
C LEU A 353 -9.74 -14.19 -2.34
N ALA A 354 -10.26 -14.06 -3.57
CA ALA A 354 -11.20 -15.01 -4.14
C ALA A 354 -10.80 -15.41 -5.58
N PRO A 355 -10.82 -16.70 -5.94
CA PRO A 355 -10.81 -17.13 -7.34
C PRO A 355 -12.20 -16.95 -7.98
N LEU A 356 -12.24 -16.91 -9.31
CA LEU A 356 -13.52 -16.86 -10.05
C LEU A 356 -14.30 -18.18 -9.90
N ASP A 357 -15.53 -18.04 -9.42
CA ASP A 357 -16.51 -19.11 -9.28
C ASP A 357 -17.77 -18.81 -10.12
N LEU A 358 -17.88 -19.50 -11.25
CA LEU A 358 -19.02 -19.37 -12.16
C LEU A 358 -20.33 -19.89 -11.56
N LYS A 359 -20.27 -20.79 -10.56
CA LYS A 359 -21.49 -21.27 -9.89
C LYS A 359 -22.17 -20.15 -9.13
N LYS A 360 -21.40 -19.16 -8.66
CA LYS A 360 -21.94 -17.98 -7.94
C LYS A 360 -22.48 -16.90 -8.87
N VAL A 361 -22.53 -17.11 -10.18
CA VAL A 361 -23.20 -16.21 -11.13
C VAL A 361 -24.73 -16.32 -10.98
N MET A 362 -25.23 -17.55 -10.84
CA MET A 362 -26.66 -17.83 -10.78
C MET A 362 -27.13 -17.94 -9.33
N ALA A 363 -28.21 -17.25 -8.98
CA ALA A 363 -28.67 -17.19 -7.59
C ALA A 363 -29.12 -18.55 -7.06
N ASP A 364 -29.72 -19.40 -7.89
CA ASP A 364 -30.22 -20.74 -7.51
C ASP A 364 -29.10 -21.72 -7.12
N LYS A 365 -27.86 -21.45 -7.54
CA LYS A 365 -26.70 -22.28 -7.20
C LYS A 365 -26.03 -21.86 -5.89
N ILE A 366 -26.42 -20.72 -5.30
CA ILE A 366 -25.85 -20.21 -4.04
C ILE A 366 -26.63 -20.83 -2.86
N LYS A 367 -26.05 -21.88 -2.25
CA LYS A 367 -26.67 -22.58 -1.11
C LYS A 367 -26.63 -21.79 0.20
N LYS A 368 -25.52 -21.10 0.45
CA LYS A 368 -25.29 -20.25 1.63
C LYS A 368 -24.80 -18.90 1.16
N TYR A 369 -25.62 -17.88 1.38
CA TYR A 369 -25.28 -16.52 0.97
C TYR A 369 -24.25 -15.93 1.91
N ASP A 370 -23.16 -15.47 1.31
CA ASP A 370 -22.14 -14.65 1.95
C ASP A 370 -21.95 -13.43 1.07
N LYS A 371 -22.42 -12.27 1.53
CA LYS A 371 -22.37 -11.02 0.76
C LYS A 371 -20.93 -10.63 0.41
N MET A 372 -19.98 -10.93 1.27
CA MET A 372 -18.56 -10.61 1.11
C MET A 372 -17.89 -11.49 0.08
N ALA A 373 -18.11 -12.80 0.17
CA ALA A 373 -17.60 -13.75 -0.81
C ALA A 373 -18.24 -13.54 -2.19
N THR A 374 -19.53 -13.18 -2.23
CA THR A 374 -20.24 -12.85 -3.47
C THR A 374 -19.68 -11.58 -4.10
N TYR A 375 -19.51 -10.51 -3.31
CA TYR A 375 -18.88 -9.27 -3.74
C TYR A 375 -17.46 -9.50 -4.26
N ALA A 376 -16.63 -10.27 -3.53
CA ALA A 376 -15.27 -10.60 -3.97
C ALA A 376 -15.27 -11.36 -5.31
N ASN A 377 -16.22 -12.29 -5.52
CA ASN A 377 -16.37 -13.00 -6.78
C ASN A 377 -16.77 -12.07 -7.94
N VAL A 378 -17.69 -11.13 -7.71
CA VAL A 378 -18.09 -10.10 -8.69
C VAL A 378 -16.89 -9.24 -9.08
N LYS A 379 -16.11 -8.79 -8.10
CA LYS A 379 -14.94 -7.94 -8.32
C LYS A 379 -13.79 -8.69 -8.99
N ARG A 380 -13.65 -9.99 -8.71
CA ARG A 380 -12.75 -10.91 -9.42
C ARG A 380 -13.16 -11.07 -10.88
N ALA A 381 -14.44 -11.35 -11.14
CA ALA A 381 -15.01 -11.43 -12.49
C ALA A 381 -14.72 -10.19 -13.35
N GLN A 382 -14.86 -8.98 -12.78
CA GLN A 382 -14.52 -7.73 -13.49
C GLN A 382 -13.05 -7.69 -13.95
N VAL A 383 -12.12 -8.10 -13.09
CA VAL A 383 -10.68 -8.08 -13.39
C VAL A 383 -10.30 -9.12 -14.43
N ASP A 384 -10.92 -10.30 -14.34
CA ASP A 384 -10.64 -11.43 -15.21
C ASP A 384 -11.17 -11.22 -16.64
N LEU A 385 -12.22 -10.40 -16.79
CA LEU A 385 -12.79 -10.02 -18.09
C LEU A 385 -12.05 -8.85 -18.78
N LEU A 386 -11.09 -8.20 -18.12
CA LEU A 386 -10.43 -7.00 -18.67
C LEU A 386 -9.78 -7.22 -20.03
N GLU A 387 -9.21 -8.40 -20.27
CA GLU A 387 -8.56 -8.71 -21.56
C GLU A 387 -9.58 -8.90 -22.68
N PHE A 388 -10.71 -9.55 -22.39
CA PHE A 388 -11.83 -9.64 -23.33
C PHE A 388 -12.39 -8.26 -23.66
N PHE A 389 -12.49 -7.38 -22.66
CA PHE A 389 -13.03 -6.03 -22.86
C PHE A 389 -12.05 -5.13 -23.62
N ALA A 390 -10.75 -5.31 -23.41
CA ALA A 390 -9.74 -4.63 -24.20
C ALA A 390 -9.77 -5.04 -25.69
N GLN A 391 -10.15 -6.29 -25.98
CA GLN A 391 -10.34 -6.78 -27.35
C GLN A 391 -11.66 -6.28 -27.94
N GLU A 392 -12.79 -6.44 -27.24
CA GLU A 392 -14.12 -6.04 -27.72
C GLU A 392 -14.22 -4.51 -27.93
N PHE A 393 -13.60 -3.72 -27.06
CA PHE A 393 -13.66 -2.25 -27.09
C PHE A 393 -12.29 -1.65 -27.43
N SER A 394 -11.61 -2.22 -28.44
CA SER A 394 -10.22 -1.92 -28.79
C SER A 394 -9.96 -0.48 -29.25
N ASP A 395 -10.99 0.25 -29.69
CA ASP A 395 -10.91 1.68 -30.03
C ASP A 395 -10.76 2.60 -28.80
N TYR A 396 -10.97 2.06 -27.60
CA TYR A 396 -11.00 2.80 -26.35
C TYR A 396 -10.03 2.23 -25.31
N SER A 397 -9.71 3.05 -24.31
CA SER A 397 -8.92 2.59 -23.17
C SER A 397 -9.83 2.04 -22.07
N VAL A 398 -9.95 0.72 -21.96
CA VAL A 398 -10.74 0.06 -20.91
C VAL A 398 -9.82 -0.51 -19.84
N VAL A 399 -9.90 0.04 -18.63
CA VAL A 399 -9.04 -0.33 -17.50
C VAL A 399 -9.86 -0.55 -16.24
N ALA A 400 -9.32 -1.30 -15.27
CA ALA A 400 -9.87 -1.32 -13.93
C ALA A 400 -8.92 -0.69 -12.92
N MET A 401 -9.48 -0.25 -11.80
CA MET A 401 -8.71 0.11 -10.62
C MET A 401 -9.41 -0.37 -9.36
N HIS A 402 -8.64 -0.59 -8.28
CA HIS A 402 -9.22 -0.71 -6.95
C HIS A 402 -8.86 0.51 -6.10
N PRO A 403 -9.78 1.00 -5.24
CA PRO A 403 -9.57 2.24 -4.48
C PRO A 403 -8.86 2.01 -3.12
N GLY A 404 -8.59 0.75 -2.77
CA GLY A 404 -8.21 0.35 -1.41
C GLY A 404 -9.43 0.22 -0.51
N TRP A 405 -9.24 0.39 0.80
CA TRP A 405 -10.30 0.35 1.80
C TRP A 405 -10.74 1.75 2.17
N VAL A 406 -11.88 2.15 1.60
CA VAL A 406 -12.39 3.52 1.66
C VAL A 406 -13.57 3.60 2.62
N ASP A 407 -13.53 4.61 3.48
CA ASP A 407 -14.66 5.00 4.31
C ASP A 407 -15.83 5.46 3.41
N THR A 408 -16.83 4.60 3.28
CA THR A 408 -18.04 4.86 2.50
C THR A 408 -19.25 4.28 3.22
N PRO A 409 -20.46 4.85 2.99
CA PRO A 409 -21.69 4.27 3.52
C PRO A 409 -21.91 2.80 3.13
N ALA A 410 -21.40 2.39 1.96
CA ALA A 410 -21.47 1.01 1.51
C ALA A 410 -20.59 0.08 2.35
N LEU A 411 -19.39 0.51 2.74
CA LEU A 411 -18.51 -0.26 3.62
C LEU A 411 -19.05 -0.29 5.05
N SER A 412 -19.43 0.87 5.60
CA SER A 412 -19.90 1.00 6.98
C SER A 412 -21.18 0.20 7.24
N GLY A 413 -22.12 0.18 6.27
CA GLY A 413 -23.34 -0.60 6.37
C GLY A 413 -23.15 -2.11 6.10
N ALA A 414 -22.19 -2.49 5.25
CA ALA A 414 -22.01 -3.89 4.87
C ALA A 414 -21.00 -4.66 5.75
N MET A 415 -20.02 -3.99 6.37
CA MET A 415 -18.94 -4.66 7.10
C MET A 415 -18.62 -3.93 8.41
N GLU A 416 -19.57 -3.88 9.34
CA GLU A 416 -19.46 -3.06 10.56
C GLU A 416 -18.24 -3.43 11.42
N ASP A 417 -17.96 -4.72 11.65
CA ASP A 417 -16.80 -5.15 12.46
C ASP A 417 -15.47 -4.79 11.81
N PHE A 418 -15.35 -5.00 10.50
CA PHE A 418 -14.17 -4.62 9.73
C PHE A 418 -13.96 -3.10 9.73
N TYR A 419 -15.05 -2.35 9.53
CA TYR A 419 -15.08 -0.89 9.57
C TYR A 419 -14.60 -0.36 10.94
N LYS A 420 -15.13 -0.91 12.04
CA LYS A 420 -14.69 -0.60 13.41
C LYS A 420 -13.23 -0.95 13.64
N SER A 421 -12.75 -2.09 13.11
CA SER A 421 -11.37 -2.55 13.29
C SER A 421 -10.34 -1.62 12.63
N LEU A 422 -10.69 -1.01 11.50
CA LEU A 422 -9.83 -0.08 10.78
C LEU A 422 -9.95 1.35 11.32
N GLY A 423 -11.14 1.77 11.75
CA GLY A 423 -11.40 3.09 12.30
C GLY A 423 -10.84 4.20 11.41
N GLN A 424 -10.00 5.05 11.99
CA GLN A 424 -9.39 6.20 11.30
C GLN A 424 -8.35 5.83 10.22
N ASN A 425 -8.01 4.54 10.07
CA ASN A 425 -7.09 4.07 9.04
C ASN A 425 -7.78 3.79 7.70
N LEU A 426 -9.10 3.94 7.59
CA LEU A 426 -9.77 3.90 6.30
C LEU A 426 -9.38 5.11 5.44
N ARG A 427 -9.25 4.88 4.13
CA ARG A 427 -9.03 5.96 3.16
C ARG A 427 -10.24 6.88 3.12
N THR A 428 -10.01 8.16 2.93
CA THR A 428 -11.14 9.08 2.65
C THR A 428 -11.72 8.79 1.25
N PRO A 429 -12.99 9.16 0.98
CA PRO A 429 -13.55 9.09 -0.37
C PRO A 429 -12.68 9.75 -1.45
N GLN A 430 -12.04 10.87 -1.14
CA GLN A 430 -11.13 11.57 -2.04
C GLN A 430 -9.85 10.77 -2.31
N GLU A 431 -9.26 10.15 -1.28
CA GLU A 431 -8.11 9.25 -1.44
C GLU A 431 -8.48 8.01 -2.28
N GLY A 432 -9.70 7.48 -2.13
CA GLY A 432 -10.24 6.40 -2.96
C GLY A 432 -10.48 6.79 -4.42
N ALA A 433 -10.87 8.03 -4.67
CA ALA A 433 -11.11 8.56 -6.02
C ALA A 433 -9.82 8.97 -6.76
N ASP A 434 -8.70 9.11 -6.05
CA ASP A 434 -7.44 9.68 -6.56
C ASP A 434 -6.94 8.96 -7.83
N THR A 435 -6.90 7.62 -7.82
CA THR A 435 -6.43 6.86 -8.98
C THR A 435 -7.41 6.94 -10.16
N ILE A 436 -8.71 7.12 -9.92
CA ILE A 436 -9.68 7.36 -11.00
C ILE A 436 -9.41 8.71 -11.64
N TYR A 437 -9.27 9.76 -10.82
CA TYR A 437 -8.97 11.11 -11.28
C TYR A 437 -7.64 11.16 -12.06
N TRP A 438 -6.61 10.45 -11.60
CA TRP A 438 -5.35 10.30 -12.32
C TRP A 438 -5.52 9.59 -13.66
N LEU A 439 -6.22 8.44 -13.73
CA LEU A 439 -6.48 7.72 -14.98
C LEU A 439 -7.26 8.57 -16.00
N MET A 440 -8.14 9.45 -15.53
CA MET A 440 -8.89 10.38 -16.39
C MET A 440 -8.03 11.53 -16.91
N GLY A 441 -7.14 12.08 -16.08
CA GLY A 441 -6.36 13.27 -16.43
C GLY A 441 -4.96 13.00 -16.98
N SER A 442 -4.44 11.77 -16.89
CA SER A 442 -3.08 11.44 -17.34
C SER A 442 -2.88 11.77 -18.81
N LYS A 443 -1.73 12.35 -19.19
CA LYS A 443 -1.46 12.70 -20.60
C LYS A 443 -1.52 11.48 -21.53
N ASN A 444 -0.93 10.38 -21.10
CA ASN A 444 -0.95 9.13 -21.83
C ASN A 444 -2.23 8.36 -21.55
N LEU A 445 -2.76 7.70 -22.59
CA LEU A 445 -3.85 6.75 -22.41
C LEU A 445 -3.36 5.59 -21.53
N PRO A 446 -4.13 5.19 -20.52
CA PRO A 446 -3.78 4.03 -19.74
C PRO A 446 -3.86 2.77 -20.61
N GLN A 447 -3.06 1.76 -20.28
CA GLN A 447 -2.97 0.56 -21.08
C GLN A 447 -4.25 -0.27 -20.88
N SER A 448 -5.03 -0.43 -21.96
CA SER A 448 -6.25 -1.22 -21.95
C SER A 448 -6.00 -2.66 -21.44
N GLY A 449 -6.98 -3.22 -20.74
CA GLY A 449 -6.93 -4.57 -20.16
C GLY A 449 -6.09 -4.71 -18.89
N LYS A 450 -5.60 -3.61 -18.32
CA LYS A 450 -4.77 -3.60 -17.10
C LYS A 450 -5.52 -3.13 -15.86
N LEU A 451 -4.97 -3.53 -14.71
CA LEU A 451 -5.44 -3.17 -13.38
C LEU A 451 -4.50 -2.14 -12.74
N TYR A 452 -5.08 -1.15 -12.08
CA TYR A 452 -4.37 -0.05 -11.45
C TYR A 452 -4.70 0.09 -9.96
N PHE A 453 -3.73 0.58 -9.19
CA PHE A 453 -3.86 0.93 -7.78
C PHE A 453 -2.80 1.97 -7.43
N ASP A 454 -3.20 3.02 -6.71
CA ASP A 454 -2.32 4.11 -6.27
C ASP A 454 -1.43 4.65 -7.39
N ARG A 455 -2.09 5.02 -8.51
CA ARG A 455 -1.49 5.57 -9.74
C ARG A 455 -0.41 4.69 -10.39
N ALA A 456 -0.43 3.40 -10.13
CA ALA A 456 0.50 2.44 -10.72
C ALA A 456 -0.25 1.23 -11.27
N ARG A 457 0.34 0.60 -12.29
CA ARG A 457 -0.13 -0.70 -12.78
C ARG A 457 0.23 -1.78 -11.76
N VAL A 458 -0.73 -2.62 -11.42
CA VAL A 458 -0.56 -3.74 -10.47
C VAL A 458 -0.91 -5.08 -11.10
N ARG A 459 -0.49 -6.16 -10.44
CA ARG A 459 -0.80 -7.53 -10.87
C ARG A 459 -2.25 -7.86 -10.55
N LYS A 460 -2.88 -8.68 -11.40
CA LYS A 460 -4.25 -9.19 -11.19
C LYS A 460 -4.31 -10.33 -10.16
N HIS A 461 -3.19 -11.03 -9.97
CA HIS A 461 -3.09 -12.21 -9.10
C HIS A 461 -1.86 -12.07 -8.19
N TYR A 462 -2.07 -12.25 -6.88
CA TYR A 462 -0.98 -12.35 -5.90
C TYR A 462 -0.76 -13.78 -5.42
N PHE A 463 -1.82 -14.59 -5.36
CA PHE A 463 -1.74 -15.97 -4.87
C PHE A 463 -1.89 -16.98 -6.01
N PRO A 464 -1.11 -18.09 -6.00
CA PRO A 464 -1.20 -19.16 -7.01
C PRO A 464 -2.63 -19.65 -7.30
N HIS A 465 -3.45 -19.82 -6.25
CA HIS A 465 -4.83 -20.30 -6.39
C HIS A 465 -5.80 -19.28 -7.01
N THR A 466 -5.40 -18.00 -7.12
CA THR A 466 -6.19 -16.97 -7.81
C THR A 466 -5.86 -16.88 -9.30
N PHE A 467 -4.77 -17.50 -9.75
CA PHE A 467 -4.46 -17.54 -11.18
C PHE A 467 -5.55 -18.32 -11.92
N LEU A 468 -5.98 -17.75 -13.04
CA LEU A 468 -7.01 -18.34 -13.87
C LEU A 468 -6.42 -19.26 -14.92
N PHE A 469 -7.14 -20.35 -15.16
CA PHE A 469 -7.17 -21.00 -16.47
C PHE A 469 -8.13 -20.21 -17.37
N ASN A 470 -7.69 -19.82 -18.57
CA ASN A 470 -8.42 -18.93 -19.50
C ASN A 470 -9.89 -19.33 -19.74
N ASP A 471 -10.20 -20.63 -19.68
CA ASP A 471 -11.52 -21.21 -20.00
C ASP A 471 -12.68 -20.63 -19.16
N LYS A 472 -12.44 -20.28 -17.89
CA LYS A 472 -13.50 -19.74 -17.02
C LYS A 472 -13.86 -18.29 -17.38
N ALA A 473 -12.86 -17.46 -17.69
CA ALA A 473 -13.09 -16.08 -18.08
C ALA A 473 -13.81 -16.03 -19.43
N GLU A 474 -13.43 -16.90 -20.37
CA GLU A 474 -14.14 -17.06 -21.64
C GLU A 474 -15.59 -17.52 -21.44
N SER A 475 -15.82 -18.49 -20.56
CA SER A 475 -17.17 -18.96 -20.24
C SER A 475 -18.03 -17.85 -19.63
N LEU A 476 -17.45 -17.04 -18.73
CA LEU A 476 -18.15 -15.87 -18.18
C LEU A 476 -18.43 -14.82 -19.26
N TYR A 477 -17.49 -14.58 -20.16
CA TYR A 477 -17.67 -13.66 -21.29
C TYR A 477 -18.81 -14.14 -22.21
N LYS A 478 -18.90 -15.45 -22.48
CA LYS A 478 -20.04 -16.03 -23.21
C LYS A 478 -21.36 -15.82 -22.46
N LEU A 479 -21.39 -16.00 -21.12
CA LEU A 479 -22.59 -15.74 -20.31
C LEU A 479 -23.06 -14.28 -20.41
N LEU A 480 -22.13 -13.31 -20.38
CA LEU A 480 -22.46 -11.89 -20.62
C LEU A 480 -23.13 -11.68 -21.97
N GLN A 481 -22.82 -12.51 -22.97
CA GLN A 481 -23.42 -12.40 -24.29
C GLN A 481 -24.76 -13.13 -24.43
N THR A 482 -25.02 -14.14 -23.61
CA THR A 482 -26.27 -14.91 -23.66
C THR A 482 -27.44 -14.14 -23.07
N TYR A 483 -27.24 -13.42 -21.96
CA TYR A 483 -28.31 -12.73 -21.23
C TYR A 483 -28.55 -11.29 -21.72
N LYS A 484 -28.18 -10.98 -22.97
CA LYS A 484 -28.26 -9.61 -23.51
C LYS A 484 -29.72 -9.11 -23.47
N PRO A 485 -30.00 -7.92 -22.91
CA PRO A 485 -31.26 -7.23 -23.19
C PRO A 485 -31.30 -6.85 -24.68
N ASN A 486 -32.47 -6.48 -25.20
CA ASN A 486 -32.57 -5.87 -26.54
C ASN A 486 -31.73 -4.57 -26.51
N LEU A 487 -30.56 -4.55 -27.16
CA LEU A 487 -29.56 -3.45 -27.15
C LEU A 487 -29.42 -2.80 -28.52
#